data_AF-A0A0Q9ACM1-F1
#
_entry.id   AF-A0A0Q9ACM1-F1
#
_cell.length_a   1.000
_cell.length_b   1.000
_cell.length_c   1.000
_cell.angle_alpha   90.00
_cell.angle_beta   90.00
_cell.angle_gamma   90.00
#
_symmetry.space_group_name_H-M   'P 1'
#
loop_
_entity.id
_entity.type
_entity.pdbx_description
1 polymer ?
#
loop_
_entity_poly.entity_id
_entity_poly.type
_entity_poly.pdbx_seq_one_letter_code
_entity_poly.pdbx_strand_id
1 'polypeptide(L)' 'MGLAGEATVRYADEWIVGIEDVTPLAREIHGHVRAGDLDAATALLPEERPYPVAEAVLARLRR' A
#
# COMPACT_ATOMS: atom_id res chain seq x y z
N MET A 1 -7.22 -13.97 18.91
CA MET A 1 -7.69 -12.73 19.55
C MET A 1 -7.61 -11.64 18.49
N GLY A 2 -8.71 -11.39 17.79
CA GLY A 2 -8.79 -10.30 16.81
C GLY A 2 -9.18 -8.99 17.49
N LEU A 3 -8.98 -7.87 16.81
CA LEU A 3 -9.58 -6.60 17.20
C LEU A 3 -11.10 -6.79 17.15
N ALA A 4 -11.73 -6.96 18.31
CA ALA A 4 -13.17 -7.10 18.43
C ALA A 4 -13.69 -6.00 19.35
N GLY A 5 -14.84 -5.42 18.98
CA GLY A 5 -15.50 -4.37 19.75
C GLY A 5 -14.91 -2.99 19.48
N GLU A 6 -14.65 -2.24 20.54
CA GLU A 6 -14.28 -0.81 20.49
C GLU A 6 -13.01 -0.55 19.65
N ALA A 7 -12.05 -1.48 19.66
CA ALA A 7 -10.84 -1.37 18.86
C ALA A 7 -11.13 -1.38 17.35
N THR A 8 -12.15 -2.11 16.88
CA THR A 8 -12.55 -2.14 15.47
C THR A 8 -13.19 -0.82 15.05
N VAL A 9 -14.06 -0.26 15.90
CA VAL A 9 -14.74 1.02 15.65
C VAL A 9 -13.73 2.16 15.63
N ARG A 10 -12.85 2.26 16.64
CA ARG A 10 -11.79 3.28 16.65
C ARG A 10 -10.83 3.13 15.48
N TYR A 11 -10.50 1.90 15.09
CA TYR A 11 -9.62 1.69 13.93
C TYR A 11 -10.29 2.18 12.63
N ALA A 12 -11.56 1.85 12.42
CA ALA A 12 -12.30 2.24 11.22
C ALA A 12 -12.61 3.74 11.17
N ASP A 13 -13.03 4.33 12.29
CA ASP A 13 -13.60 5.68 12.32
C ASP A 13 -12.60 6.74 12.80
N GLU A 14 -11.64 6.38 13.65
CA GLU A 14 -10.72 7.34 14.28
C GLU A 14 -9.28 7.24 13.77
N TRP A 15 -8.82 6.07 13.29
CA TRP A 15 -7.43 5.86 12.90
C TRP A 15 -7.18 5.76 11.39
N ILE A 16 -8.24 5.58 10.59
CA ILE A 16 -8.15 5.72 9.13
C ILE A 16 -8.08 7.21 8.77
N VAL A 17 -6.94 7.64 8.26
CA VAL A 17 -6.74 9.03 7.79
C VAL A 17 -7.23 9.24 6.36
N GLY A 18 -7.49 8.16 5.61
CA GLY A 18 -8.00 8.19 4.25
C GLY A 18 -7.95 6.82 3.58
N ILE A 19 -8.78 6.63 2.55
CA ILE A 19 -8.81 5.44 1.70
C ILE A 19 -8.80 5.91 0.24
N GLU A 20 -7.92 5.32 -0.55
CA GLU A 20 -7.88 5.49 -2.00
C GLU A 20 -8.22 4.17 -2.67
N ASP A 21 -9.19 4.18 -3.58
CA ASP A 21 -9.52 2.99 -4.37
C ASP A 21 -8.57 2.84 -5.56
N VAL A 22 -7.56 2.00 -5.40
CA VAL A 22 -6.59 1.66 -6.44
C VAL A 22 -7.00 0.43 -7.27
N THR A 23 -8.20 -0.12 -7.05
CA THR A 23 -8.68 -1.30 -7.77
C THR A 23 -8.72 -1.11 -9.29
N PRO A 24 -9.17 0.03 -9.84
CA PRO A 24 -9.13 0.27 -11.27
C PRO A 24 -7.71 0.20 -11.85
N LEU A 25 -6.74 0.82 -11.18
CA LEU A 25 -5.32 0.79 -11.57
C LEU A 25 -4.77 -0.65 -11.56
N ALA A 26 -5.07 -1.42 -10.52
CA ALA A 26 -4.63 -2.81 -10.43
C ALA A 26 -5.20 -3.68 -11.57
N ARG A 27 -6.46 -3.43 -11.98
CA ARG A 27 -7.09 -4.12 -13.10
C ARG A 27 -6.45 -3.75 -14.44
N GLU A 28 -6.08 -2.49 -14.63
CA GLU A 28 -5.39 -2.01 -15.83
C GLU A 28 -4.02 -2.67 -15.99
N ILE A 29 -3.19 -2.64 -14.94
CA ILE A 29 -1.89 -3.32 -14.90
C ILE A 29 -2.07 -4.81 -15.18
N HIS A 30 -3.07 -5.46 -14.56
CA HIS A 30 -3.37 -6.87 -14.82
C HIS A 30 -3.73 -7.14 -16.29
N GLY A 31 -4.46 -6.22 -16.94
CA GLY A 31 -4.77 -6.27 -18.36
C GLY A 31 -3.51 -6.29 -19.24
N HIS A 32 -2.57 -5.38 -19.00
CA HIS A 32 -1.28 -5.34 -19.70
C HIS A 32 -0.46 -6.61 -19.49
N VAL A 33 -0.38 -7.10 -18.25
CA VAL A 33 0.29 -8.38 -17.94
C VAL A 33 -0.33 -9.54 -18.70
N ARG A 34 -1.66 -9.60 -18.78
CA ARG A 34 -2.37 -10.66 -19.53
C ARG A 34 -2.18 -10.56 -21.04
N ALA A 35 -1.97 -9.36 -21.56
CA ALA A 35 -1.61 -9.11 -22.96
C ALA A 35 -0.13 -9.37 -23.27
N GLY A 36 0.71 -9.58 -22.26
CA GLY A 36 2.16 -9.76 -22.41
C GLY A 36 2.95 -8.46 -22.56
N ASP A 37 2.29 -7.31 -22.40
CA ASP A 37 2.91 -5.98 -22.49
C ASP A 37 3.43 -5.54 -21.11
N LEU A 38 4.59 -6.07 -20.73
CA LEU A 38 5.16 -5.82 -19.41
C LEU A 38 5.71 -4.41 -19.24
N ASP A 39 6.18 -3.78 -20.33
CA ASP A 39 6.72 -2.42 -20.27
C ASP A 39 5.60 -1.42 -19.92
N ALA A 40 4.43 -1.55 -20.55
CA ALA A 40 3.26 -0.75 -20.20
C ALA A 40 2.78 -1.02 -18.76
N ALA A 41 2.79 -2.28 -18.32
CA ALA A 41 2.43 -2.63 -16.94
C ALA A 41 3.38 -2.00 -15.91
N THR A 42 4.70 -2.05 -16.15
CA THR A 42 5.71 -1.47 -15.28
C THR A 42 5.64 0.05 -15.23
N ALA A 43 5.36 0.70 -16.36
CA ALA A 43 5.23 2.16 -16.42
C ALA A 43 4.06 2.71 -15.57
N LEU A 44 3.06 1.88 -15.29
CA LEU A 44 1.88 2.23 -14.47
C LEU A 44 2.06 1.94 -12.97
N LEU A 45 3.17 1.32 -12.55
CA LEU A 45 3.40 1.02 -11.14
C LEU A 45 3.55 2.32 -10.33
N PRO A 46 2.87 2.46 -9.19
CA PRO A 46 3.10 3.57 -8.28
C PRO A 46 4.56 3.62 -7.81
N GLU A 47 5.11 4.82 -7.67
CA GLU A 47 6.46 4.99 -7.14
C GLU A 47 6.54 4.53 -5.67
N GLU A 48 7.44 3.58 -5.40
CA GLU A 48 7.75 3.18 -4.04
C GLU A 48 8.49 4.30 -3.32
N ARG A 49 7.93 4.77 -2.21
CA ARG A 49 8.52 5.82 -1.38
C ARG A 49 8.89 5.25 -0.01
N PRO A 50 10.16 5.34 0.41
CA PRO A 50 10.54 4.96 1.76
C PRO A 50 9.68 5.71 2.78
N TYR A 51 9.20 4.98 3.79
CA TYR A 51 8.43 5.60 4.86
C TYR A 51 9.33 6.62 5.61
N PRO A 52 8.86 7.84 5.88
CA PRO A 52 9.68 8.89 6.49
C PRO A 52 9.89 8.58 7.98
N VAL A 53 10.92 7.79 8.27
CA VAL A 53 11.35 7.45 9.63
C VAL A 53 12.79 7.89 9.84
N ALA A 54 13.11 8.32 11.06
CA ALA A 54 14.46 8.78 11.39
C ALA A 54 15.50 7.65 11.23
N GLU A 55 16.66 7.97 10.65
CA GLU A 55 17.76 7.02 10.43
C GLU A 55 18.21 6.28 11.69
N ALA A 56 18.15 6.95 12.85
CA ALA A 56 18.48 6.34 14.14
C ALA A 56 17.54 5.16 14.51
N VAL A 57 16.28 5.21 14.05
CA VAL A 57 15.32 4.10 14.24
C VAL A 57 15.64 2.96 13.27
N LEU A 58 15.92 3.28 12.00
CA LEU A 58 16.27 2.31 10.97
C LEU A 58 17.58 1.56 11.26
N ALA A 59 18.56 2.24 11.89
CA ALA A 59 19.85 1.65 12.25
C ALA A 59 19.72 0.37 13.09
N ARG A 60 18.65 0.24 13.88
CA ARG A 60 18.40 -0.93 14.73
C ARG A 60 17.82 -2.13 13.96
N LEU A 61 17.26 -1.91 12.78
CA LEU A 61 16.66 -2.94 11.92
C LEU A 61 17.63 -3.47 10.85
N ARG A 62 18.76 -2.78 10.64
CA ARG A 62 19.77 -3.11 9.62
C ARG A 62 20.95 -3.95 10.17
N ARG A 63 20.86 -4.45 11.41
CA ARG A 63 21.86 -5.33 12.05
C ARG A 63 21.43 -6.78 11.92
#